data_AF-A0AAV6M5I6-F1
#
_entry.id   AF-A0AAV6M5I6-F1
#
_cell.length_a   1.000
_cell.length_b   1.000
_cell.length_c   1.000
_cell.angle_alpha   90.00
_cell.angle_beta   90.00
_cell.angle_gamma   90.00
#
_symmetry.space_group_name_H-M   'P 1'
#
loop_
_entity.id
_entity.type
_entity.pdbx_description
1 polymer ?
#
loop_
_entity_poly.entity_id
_entity_poly.type
_entity_poly.pdbx_seq_one_letter_code
_entity_poly.pdbx_strand_id
1 'polypeptide(L)'
;MASTDVLKRHENRFTFSSLSDPLKGDLDSRDMSIEKKIEFLESLTGKVTNRKTRRWLNDRLLMELVPHLNAEEIRGLFAPPPWGDDVRPTTFSMTNAGDWDKFRSIDMDKEAKFIGVLENSSIKRKGHIDADKVAFLNAWRRIECQTREALRRSFLPELVEAFEKSIRSFVSDTSKEDVLTMRVRDPFHRLLLHGVCEFYNLDSVTVPELKNGSSTKMTRVTRKKKALVEVPNITLTHFLKMSKEGTCSHSSSLPSSTMPKKPVKYFVVDAFTDTPFKGNPAAVCLLEEEKDDKWLQDLAAEFNISETSYLVRINEEEETDGSLKPPKFGLRWFTPVTEVNLCGHATLAAAHTLFSTGLVNSDIIEFSTLSAKLTAKRVPEVKPNGVSNVHNGEAHESYFIELDFPAISSIEVDSADVSSVSKALNVASMIDIRMTVSKNLDNILVVLPSEKEVIDFEPNFDEIRKCPGTGVIITGAPLGDSKFDFYSRFFCPKYGINEDPVCGSAHCSLAVYWAKKLGKSDFVAYMASPRSGILNIHLDEQKKRVLLRGKAITTMEGVVLV
;
A
#
# COMPACT_ATOMS: atom_id res chain seq x y z
N MET A 1 -24.74 48.27 3.35
CA MET A 1 -23.59 48.42 4.24
C MET A 1 -24.10 48.66 5.65
N ALA A 2 -23.80 47.74 6.56
CA ALA A 2 -23.99 47.83 8.01
C ALA A 2 -23.01 46.83 8.66
N SER A 3 -22.48 47.20 9.82
CA SER A 3 -21.07 47.12 10.23
C SER A 3 -20.48 45.74 10.59
N THR A 4 -19.17 45.61 10.34
CA THR A 4 -18.22 44.59 10.82
C THR A 4 -18.18 44.41 12.36
N ASP A 5 -18.94 45.19 13.12
CA ASP A 5 -18.93 45.16 14.58
C ASP A 5 -19.71 44.00 15.22
N VAL A 6 -20.65 43.37 14.50
CA VAL A 6 -21.40 42.21 15.05
C VAL A 6 -20.55 40.95 15.03
N LEU A 7 -19.69 40.79 14.02
CA LEU A 7 -18.74 39.67 13.95
C LEU A 7 -17.58 39.86 14.94
N LYS A 8 -17.09 41.08 15.12
CA LYS A 8 -16.02 41.37 16.11
C LYS A 8 -16.47 41.27 17.57
N ARG A 9 -17.74 41.54 17.89
CA ARG A 9 -18.26 41.31 19.25
C ARG A 9 -18.32 39.83 19.63
N HIS A 10 -18.29 38.92 18.65
CA HIS A 10 -18.23 37.48 18.91
C HIS A 10 -16.79 37.01 19.19
N GLU A 11 -15.79 37.55 18.48
CA GLU A 11 -14.37 37.24 18.75
C GLU A 11 -13.91 37.71 20.14
N ASN A 12 -14.48 38.80 20.67
CA ASN A 12 -14.08 39.36 21.97
C ASN A 12 -14.86 38.83 23.20
N ARG A 13 -15.83 37.92 23.04
CA ARG A 13 -16.57 37.34 24.20
C ARG A 13 -16.64 35.81 24.24
N PHE A 14 -16.21 35.13 23.18
CA PHE A 14 -15.91 33.70 23.24
C PHE A 14 -14.52 33.46 22.65
N THR A 15 -13.53 33.45 23.54
CA THR A 15 -12.20 32.91 23.23
C THR A 15 -12.35 31.43 22.87
N PHE A 16 -12.35 31.12 21.57
CA PHE A 16 -12.14 29.76 21.11
C PHE A 16 -10.65 29.46 21.27
N SER A 17 -10.26 29.04 22.47
CA SER A 17 -8.97 28.40 22.69
C SER A 17 -8.97 27.07 21.93
N SER A 18 -8.06 26.94 20.96
CA SER A 18 -7.61 25.63 20.47
C SER A 18 -7.25 24.76 21.67
N LEU A 19 -7.90 23.60 21.81
CA LEU A 19 -7.63 22.66 22.90
C LEU A 19 -6.26 22.02 22.73
N SER A 20 -5.29 22.56 23.46
CA SER A 20 -4.34 21.80 24.26
C SER A 20 -3.93 22.70 25.43
N ASP A 21 -4.49 22.43 26.62
CA ASP A 21 -4.22 23.15 27.89
C ASP A 21 -2.74 22.97 28.32
N PRO A 22 -2.10 23.92 29.04
CA PRO A 22 -2.34 24.03 30.49
C PRO A 22 -2.20 25.41 31.18
N LEU A 23 -3.05 25.60 32.21
CA LEU A 23 -2.81 26.26 33.51
C LEU A 23 -2.03 27.59 33.59
N LYS A 24 -2.78 28.70 33.69
CA LYS A 24 -2.90 29.63 34.86
C LYS A 24 -3.20 31.06 34.40
N GLY A 25 -4.37 31.58 34.79
CA GLY A 25 -4.70 33.02 34.74
C GLY A 25 -6.16 33.29 34.38
N ASP A 26 -6.94 33.68 35.39
CA ASP A 26 -8.32 34.18 35.40
C ASP A 26 -9.48 33.28 34.95
N LEU A 27 -10.14 32.71 35.96
CA LEU A 27 -11.52 32.23 35.93
C LEU A 27 -12.46 33.42 35.69
N ASP A 28 -13.23 33.42 34.59
CA ASP A 28 -14.61 33.95 34.62
C ASP A 28 -15.48 33.75 33.35
N SER A 29 -15.09 32.96 32.34
CA SER A 29 -15.90 32.86 31.09
C SER A 29 -16.46 31.47 30.73
N ARG A 30 -16.41 30.46 31.60
CA ARG A 30 -16.76 29.08 31.20
C ARG A 30 -18.19 28.58 31.43
N ASP A 31 -19.10 29.34 32.05
CA ASP A 31 -20.49 28.88 32.22
C ASP A 31 -21.54 29.88 31.74
N MET A 32 -21.99 29.72 30.49
CA MET A 32 -23.30 30.18 30.05
C MET A 32 -24.21 28.97 29.87
N SER A 33 -25.29 28.90 30.67
CA SER A 33 -26.38 27.91 30.53
C SER A 33 -26.88 27.86 29.08
N ILE A 34 -27.27 26.67 28.60
CA ILE A 34 -27.84 26.42 27.26
C ILE A 34 -29.01 27.38 26.99
N GLU A 35 -29.83 27.67 28.01
CA GLU A 35 -30.95 28.61 27.91
C GLU A 35 -30.48 30.03 27.54
N LYS A 36 -29.38 30.50 28.14
CA LYS A 36 -28.79 31.82 27.84
C LYS A 36 -28.16 31.87 26.44
N LYS A 37 -27.67 30.73 25.92
CA LYS A 37 -27.16 30.64 24.55
C LYS A 37 -28.29 30.69 23.52
N ILE A 38 -29.40 30.00 23.79
CA ILE A 38 -30.59 30.02 22.94
C ILE A 38 -31.20 31.42 22.93
N GLU A 39 -31.43 32.05 24.10
CA GLU A 39 -31.94 33.44 24.18
C GLU A 39 -31.05 34.43 23.42
N PHE A 40 -29.72 34.26 23.50
CA PHE A 40 -28.78 35.10 22.76
C PHE A 40 -28.91 34.92 21.24
N LEU A 41 -28.97 33.67 20.75
CA LEU A 41 -29.14 33.38 19.33
C LEU A 41 -30.50 33.86 18.81
N GLU A 42 -31.57 33.69 19.58
CA GLU A 42 -32.90 34.22 19.25
C GLU A 42 -32.92 35.75 19.18
N SER A 43 -32.16 36.44 20.04
CA SER A 43 -32.02 37.90 20.01
C SER A 43 -31.37 38.45 18.72
N LEU A 44 -30.66 37.59 17.98
CA LEU A 44 -30.00 37.92 16.72
C LEU A 44 -30.91 37.71 15.50
N THR A 45 -31.96 36.87 15.61
CA THR A 45 -32.87 36.54 14.50
C THR A 45 -33.52 37.77 13.88
N GLY A 46 -33.89 38.77 14.70
CA GLY A 46 -34.46 40.04 14.25
C GLY A 46 -33.46 41.04 13.67
N LYS A 47 -32.16 40.79 13.80
CA LYS A 47 -31.07 41.71 13.37
C LYS A 47 -30.36 41.25 12.11
N VAL A 48 -30.67 40.06 11.61
CA VAL A 48 -29.97 39.43 10.48
C VAL A 48 -30.78 39.53 9.19
N THR A 49 -30.32 40.37 8.27
CA THR A 49 -31.02 40.63 7.00
C THR A 49 -30.50 39.78 5.83
N ASN A 50 -29.30 39.21 5.90
CA ASN A 50 -28.72 38.39 4.83
C ASN A 50 -29.16 36.91 4.91
N ARG A 51 -29.58 36.33 3.78
CA ARG A 51 -30.03 34.93 3.66
C ARG A 51 -29.01 33.91 4.18
N LYS A 52 -27.72 34.08 3.89
CA LYS A 52 -26.67 33.15 4.35
C LYS A 52 -26.53 33.17 5.87
N THR A 53 -26.55 34.36 6.45
CA THR A 53 -26.42 34.55 7.89
C THR A 53 -27.67 34.11 8.64
N ARG A 54 -28.87 34.29 8.05
CA ARG A 54 -30.13 33.75 8.58
C ARG A 54 -30.14 32.23 8.57
N ARG A 55 -29.64 31.61 7.51
CA ARG A 55 -29.51 30.14 7.41
C ARG A 55 -28.55 29.61 8.47
N TRP A 56 -27.37 30.20 8.61
CA TRP A 56 -26.41 29.84 9.64
C TRP A 56 -26.99 29.96 11.06
N LEU A 57 -27.71 31.05 11.34
CA LEU A 57 -28.33 31.28 12.66
C LEU A 57 -29.41 30.23 12.96
N ASN A 58 -30.24 29.88 11.96
CA ASN A 58 -31.26 28.85 12.09
C ASN A 58 -30.65 27.46 12.30
N ASP A 59 -29.59 27.13 11.56
CA ASP A 59 -28.88 25.84 11.71
C ASP A 59 -28.26 25.74 13.12
N ARG A 60 -27.72 26.86 13.64
CA ARG A 60 -27.16 26.89 14.99
C ARG A 60 -28.22 26.80 16.08
N LEU A 61 -29.35 27.49 15.93
CA LEU A 61 -30.50 27.35 16.83
C LEU A 61 -31.05 25.92 16.83
N LEU A 62 -31.15 25.28 15.67
CA LEU A 62 -31.60 23.89 15.55
C LEU A 62 -30.63 22.91 16.25
N MET A 63 -29.32 23.14 16.16
CA MET A 63 -28.35 22.31 16.87
C MET A 63 -28.43 22.43 18.40
N GLU A 64 -28.85 23.58 18.93
CA GLU A 64 -28.97 23.82 20.38
C GLU A 64 -30.37 23.51 20.93
N LEU A 65 -31.42 23.55 20.08
CA LEU A 65 -32.82 23.25 20.44
C LEU A 65 -33.18 21.77 20.37
N VAL A 66 -32.46 20.98 19.57
CA VAL A 66 -32.71 19.53 19.46
C VAL A 66 -31.99 18.81 20.60
N PRO A 67 -32.71 18.03 21.46
CA PRO A 67 -32.07 17.27 22.52
C PRO A 67 -30.98 16.37 21.93
N HIS A 68 -29.79 16.41 22.52
CA HIS A 68 -28.67 15.58 22.08
C HIS A 68 -29.03 14.10 22.32
N LEU A 69 -29.49 13.42 21.27
CA LEU A 69 -29.65 11.97 21.30
C LEU A 69 -28.29 11.35 21.57
N ASN A 70 -28.22 10.54 22.62
CA ASN A 70 -26.99 9.86 22.99
C ASN A 70 -26.71 8.72 21.99
N ALA A 71 -25.48 8.19 22.04
CA ALA A 71 -25.04 7.17 21.08
C ALA A 71 -25.89 5.88 21.13
N GLU A 72 -26.55 5.58 22.25
CA GLU A 72 -27.45 4.41 22.36
C GLU A 72 -28.81 4.67 21.73
N GLU A 73 -29.36 5.86 21.89
CA GLU A 73 -30.63 6.26 21.26
C GLU A 73 -30.52 6.30 19.74
N ILE A 74 -29.37 6.77 19.21
CA ILE A 74 -29.10 6.78 17.76
C ILE A 74 -28.89 5.35 17.24
N ARG A 75 -28.20 4.48 18.00
CA ARG A 75 -28.11 3.05 17.64
C ARG A 75 -29.48 2.39 17.62
N GLY A 76 -30.37 2.75 18.54
CA GLY A 76 -31.74 2.26 18.61
C GLY A 76 -32.59 2.60 17.38
N LEU A 77 -32.38 3.76 16.74
CA LEU A 77 -33.10 4.15 15.51
C LEU A 77 -32.80 3.23 14.31
N PHE A 78 -31.66 2.55 14.33
CA PHE A 78 -31.20 1.67 13.24
C PHE A 78 -31.08 0.20 13.67
N ALA A 79 -31.56 -0.13 14.87
CA ALA A 79 -31.64 -1.52 15.32
C ALA A 79 -32.73 -2.27 14.53
N PRO A 80 -32.51 -3.55 14.17
CA PRO A 80 -33.53 -4.34 13.50
C PRO A 80 -34.78 -4.51 14.40
N PRO A 81 -35.99 -4.57 13.82
CA PRO A 81 -37.22 -4.70 14.59
C PRO A 81 -37.26 -6.01 15.39
N PRO A 82 -37.94 -6.06 16.56
CA PRO A 82 -37.81 -7.13 17.55
C PRO A 82 -38.42 -8.50 17.16
N TRP A 83 -38.76 -8.71 15.88
CA TRP A 83 -39.28 -10.00 15.40
C TRP A 83 -38.50 -10.42 14.15
N GLY A 84 -37.48 -11.26 14.34
CA GLY A 84 -36.72 -11.91 13.28
C GLY A 84 -35.24 -12.08 13.63
N ASP A 85 -34.85 -13.26 14.11
CA ASP A 85 -33.48 -13.58 14.56
C ASP A 85 -32.44 -13.74 13.43
N ASP A 86 -32.66 -13.21 12.22
CA ASP A 86 -31.77 -13.43 11.06
C ASP A 86 -31.52 -12.18 10.20
N VAL A 87 -31.58 -10.97 10.78
CA VAL A 87 -31.13 -9.75 10.07
C VAL A 87 -29.74 -9.34 10.55
N ARG A 88 -28.74 -9.44 9.67
CA ARG A 88 -27.37 -8.98 9.97
C ARG A 88 -27.38 -7.48 10.30
N PRO A 89 -26.67 -7.03 11.35
CA PRO A 89 -26.54 -5.62 11.68
C PRO A 89 -26.00 -4.84 10.48
N THR A 90 -26.58 -3.67 10.20
CA THR A 90 -26.08 -2.79 9.13
C THR A 90 -24.72 -2.23 9.54
N THR A 91 -23.84 -1.94 8.59
CA THR A 91 -22.51 -1.36 8.86
C THR A 91 -22.59 -0.09 9.72
N PHE A 92 -23.70 0.66 9.60
CA PHE A 92 -24.03 1.84 10.39
C PHE A 92 -24.33 1.57 11.88
N SER A 93 -24.89 0.40 12.20
CA SER A 93 -25.15 -0.02 13.59
C SER A 93 -23.91 -0.51 14.32
N MET A 94 -22.84 -0.84 13.58
CA MET A 94 -21.58 -1.38 14.12
C MET A 94 -20.48 -0.33 14.28
N THR A 95 -20.72 0.92 13.87
CA THR A 95 -19.72 2.00 13.94
C THR A 95 -19.55 2.51 15.38
N ASN A 96 -18.30 2.70 15.80
CA ASN A 96 -17.99 3.21 17.15
C ASN A 96 -18.42 4.69 17.31
N ALA A 97 -18.63 5.14 18.54
CA ALA A 97 -19.14 6.49 18.83
C ALA A 97 -18.19 7.62 18.35
N GLY A 98 -16.87 7.38 18.35
CA GLY A 98 -15.88 8.37 17.93
C GLY A 98 -15.88 8.64 16.42
N ASP A 99 -16.25 7.65 15.61
CA ASP A 99 -16.38 7.81 14.16
C ASP A 99 -17.69 8.52 13.77
N TRP A 100 -18.73 8.39 14.61
CA TRP A 100 -19.95 9.18 14.47
C TRP A 100 -19.73 10.67 14.74
N ASP A 101 -18.90 11.03 15.72
CA ASP A 101 -18.58 12.43 16.01
C ASP A 101 -17.80 13.09 14.86
N LYS A 102 -16.97 12.33 14.13
CA LYS A 102 -16.33 12.82 12.89
C LYS A 102 -17.37 13.14 11.82
N PHE A 103 -18.40 12.30 11.66
CA PHE A 103 -19.47 12.51 10.68
C PHE A 103 -20.31 13.76 11.01
N ARG A 104 -20.58 14.03 12.30
CA ARG A 104 -21.29 15.23 12.78
C ARG A 104 -20.55 16.55 12.51
N SER A 105 -19.25 16.49 12.23
CA SER A 105 -18.39 17.66 12.00
C SER A 105 -18.16 17.98 10.51
N ILE A 106 -18.75 17.20 9.60
CA ILE A 106 -18.64 17.46 8.15
C ILE A 106 -19.57 18.62 7.79
N ASP A 107 -18.95 19.71 7.34
CA ASP A 107 -19.61 20.87 6.75
C ASP A 107 -20.50 20.44 5.57
N MET A 108 -21.82 20.70 5.66
CA MET A 108 -22.79 20.32 4.64
C MET A 108 -22.47 20.93 3.26
N ASP A 109 -21.70 22.03 3.19
CA ASP A 109 -21.24 22.59 1.92
C ASP A 109 -20.18 21.68 1.24
N LYS A 110 -19.41 20.90 2.01
CA LYS A 110 -18.49 19.88 1.44
C LYS A 110 -19.27 18.67 0.93
N GLU A 111 -20.33 18.26 1.61
CA GLU A 111 -21.17 17.14 1.20
C GLU A 111 -21.96 17.47 -0.09
N ALA A 112 -22.56 18.66 -0.18
CA ALA A 112 -23.22 19.14 -1.40
C ALA A 112 -22.25 19.26 -2.59
N LYS A 113 -20.99 19.64 -2.32
CA LYS A 113 -19.93 19.72 -3.35
C LYS A 113 -19.49 18.32 -3.81
N PHE A 114 -19.45 17.34 -2.91
CA PHE A 114 -19.20 15.93 -3.24
C PHE A 114 -20.32 15.33 -4.10
N ILE A 115 -21.58 15.59 -3.74
CA ILE A 115 -22.75 15.13 -4.51
C ILE A 115 -22.78 15.78 -5.90
N GLY A 116 -22.52 17.09 -6.00
CA GLY A 116 -22.43 17.79 -7.28
C GLY A 116 -21.27 17.31 -8.17
N VAL A 117 -20.16 16.85 -7.59
CA VAL A 117 -19.05 16.21 -8.33
C VAL A 117 -19.46 14.82 -8.83
N LEU A 118 -20.21 14.05 -8.04
CA LEU A 118 -20.77 12.76 -8.45
C LEU A 118 -21.78 12.90 -9.61
N GLU A 119 -22.69 13.87 -9.54
CA GLU A 119 -23.69 14.11 -10.57
C GLU A 119 -23.07 14.61 -11.89
N ASN A 120 -22.08 15.51 -11.82
CA ASN A 120 -21.35 15.99 -13.00
C ASN A 120 -20.44 14.91 -13.62
N SER A 121 -20.01 13.92 -12.85
CA SER A 121 -19.27 12.75 -13.37
C SER A 121 -20.15 11.80 -14.20
N SER A 122 -21.47 11.79 -13.95
CA SER A 122 -22.44 10.98 -14.68
C SER A 122 -22.83 11.60 -16.03
N ILE A 123 -22.82 12.93 -16.14
CA ILE A 123 -23.19 13.65 -17.37
C ILE A 123 -22.09 13.56 -18.45
N LYS A 124 -20.81 13.43 -18.06
CA LYS A 124 -19.68 13.27 -19.00
C LYS A 124 -19.48 11.84 -19.54
N ARG A 125 -20.28 10.86 -19.13
CA ARG A 125 -20.20 9.44 -19.58
C ARG A 125 -21.21 9.04 -20.65
N LYS A 126 -21.96 9.96 -21.27
CA LYS A 126 -22.71 9.66 -22.51
C LYS A 126 -21.80 9.80 -23.73
N GLY A 127 -20.71 9.02 -23.74
CA GLY A 127 -20.02 8.67 -24.97
C GLY A 127 -20.82 7.55 -25.64
N HIS A 128 -21.06 7.68 -26.94
CA HIS A 128 -21.79 6.76 -27.80
C HIS A 128 -21.41 5.30 -27.47
N ILE A 129 -22.33 4.52 -26.89
CA ILE A 129 -22.08 3.09 -26.69
C ILE A 129 -22.11 2.45 -28.08
N ASP A 130 -21.02 1.80 -28.46
CA ASP A 130 -20.89 1.01 -29.68
C ASP A 130 -22.00 -0.06 -29.72
N ALA A 131 -22.94 0.06 -30.66
CA ALA A 131 -24.13 -0.79 -30.74
C ALA A 131 -23.75 -2.27 -30.85
N ASP A 132 -22.63 -2.57 -31.49
CA ASP A 132 -22.11 -3.93 -31.67
C ASP A 132 -21.63 -4.54 -30.35
N LYS A 133 -21.06 -3.74 -29.44
CA LYS A 133 -20.65 -4.20 -28.10
C LYS A 133 -21.85 -4.50 -27.21
N VAL A 134 -22.93 -3.71 -27.32
CA VAL A 134 -24.17 -3.95 -26.57
C VAL A 134 -24.86 -5.22 -27.07
N ALA A 135 -24.96 -5.37 -28.40
CA ALA A 135 -25.51 -6.58 -29.02
C ALA A 135 -24.74 -7.84 -28.58
N PHE A 136 -23.40 -7.76 -28.55
CA PHE A 136 -22.55 -8.85 -28.08
C PHE A 136 -22.77 -9.18 -26.60
N LEU A 137 -22.73 -8.18 -25.70
CA LEU A 137 -22.91 -8.43 -24.26
C LEU A 137 -24.29 -9.01 -23.94
N ASN A 138 -25.31 -8.59 -24.69
CA ASN A 138 -26.64 -9.17 -24.60
C ASN A 138 -26.65 -10.63 -25.09
N ALA A 139 -25.95 -10.95 -26.18
CA ALA A 139 -25.78 -12.32 -26.67
C ALA A 139 -25.01 -13.22 -25.68
N TRP A 140 -23.91 -12.73 -25.10
CA TRP A 140 -23.13 -13.44 -24.08
C TRP A 140 -23.94 -13.71 -22.79
N ARG A 141 -24.84 -12.80 -22.41
CA ARG A 141 -25.72 -12.97 -21.25
C ARG A 141 -26.73 -14.12 -21.42
N ARG A 142 -27.11 -14.44 -22.65
CA ARG A 142 -28.04 -15.56 -22.96
C ARG A 142 -27.41 -16.93 -22.72
N ILE A 143 -26.08 -17.02 -22.80
CA ILE A 143 -25.38 -18.29 -22.56
C ILE A 143 -25.54 -18.68 -21.09
N GLU A 144 -25.89 -19.93 -20.81
CA GLU A 144 -26.01 -20.44 -19.44
C GLU A 144 -24.70 -20.28 -18.65
N CYS A 145 -24.81 -20.07 -17.33
CA CYS A 145 -23.65 -19.81 -16.48
C CYS A 145 -22.61 -20.94 -16.51
N GLN A 146 -23.05 -22.20 -16.51
CA GLN A 146 -22.18 -23.37 -16.58
C GLN A 146 -21.44 -23.46 -17.92
N THR A 147 -22.13 -23.14 -19.02
CA THR A 147 -21.55 -23.12 -20.38
C THR A 147 -20.56 -21.98 -20.56
N ARG A 148 -20.82 -20.80 -19.98
CA ARG A 148 -19.85 -19.69 -19.95
C ARG A 148 -18.57 -20.06 -19.21
N GLU A 149 -18.68 -20.74 -18.07
CA GLU A 149 -17.52 -21.22 -17.32
C GLU A 149 -16.74 -22.30 -18.09
N ALA A 150 -17.43 -23.22 -18.75
CA ALA A 150 -16.81 -24.21 -19.64
C ALA A 150 -16.02 -23.56 -20.78
N LEU A 151 -16.59 -22.56 -21.45
CA LEU A 151 -15.94 -21.79 -22.51
C LEU A 151 -14.70 -21.03 -22.00
N ARG A 152 -14.68 -20.58 -20.74
CA ARG A 152 -13.52 -19.89 -20.13
C ARG A 152 -12.40 -20.84 -19.74
N ARG A 153 -12.73 -21.97 -19.11
CA ARG A 153 -11.74 -22.91 -18.54
C ARG A 153 -11.11 -23.83 -19.57
N SER A 154 -11.85 -24.21 -20.62
CA SER A 154 -11.41 -25.19 -21.62
C SER A 154 -11.88 -24.78 -23.02
N PHE A 155 -11.39 -23.63 -23.48
CA PHE A 155 -11.70 -23.08 -24.80
C PHE A 155 -11.07 -23.90 -25.92
N LEU A 156 -11.91 -24.52 -26.76
CA LEU A 156 -11.53 -25.23 -27.98
C LEU A 156 -11.87 -24.36 -29.22
N PRO A 157 -10.99 -23.43 -29.62
CA PRO A 157 -11.30 -22.41 -30.64
C PRO A 157 -11.73 -23.01 -31.98
N GLU A 158 -11.05 -24.03 -32.48
CA GLU A 158 -11.36 -24.62 -33.79
C GLU A 158 -12.75 -25.28 -33.79
N LEU A 159 -13.13 -25.88 -32.67
CA LEU A 159 -14.42 -26.54 -32.51
C LEU A 159 -15.56 -25.52 -32.40
N VAL A 160 -15.39 -24.48 -31.59
CA VAL A 160 -16.39 -23.41 -31.43
C VAL A 160 -16.56 -22.66 -32.75
N GLU A 161 -15.47 -22.38 -33.45
CA GLU A 161 -15.48 -21.73 -34.77
C GLU A 161 -16.22 -22.58 -35.83
N ALA A 162 -16.03 -23.91 -35.81
CA ALA A 162 -16.77 -24.82 -36.67
C ALA A 162 -18.29 -24.80 -36.38
N PHE A 163 -18.68 -24.79 -35.10
CA PHE A 163 -20.08 -24.65 -34.69
C PHE A 163 -20.68 -23.31 -35.11
N GLU A 164 -19.98 -22.20 -34.86
CA GLU A 164 -20.41 -20.87 -35.26
C GLU A 164 -20.60 -20.76 -36.78
N LYS A 165 -19.71 -21.37 -37.57
CA LYS A 165 -19.85 -21.39 -39.04
C LYS A 165 -21.12 -22.10 -39.49
N SER A 166 -21.43 -23.27 -38.92
CA SER A 166 -22.66 -24.01 -39.21
C SER A 166 -23.91 -23.23 -38.78
N ILE A 167 -23.88 -22.63 -37.59
CA ILE A 167 -25.00 -21.87 -37.03
C ILE A 167 -25.24 -20.57 -37.80
N ARG A 168 -24.19 -19.82 -38.13
CA ARG A 168 -24.32 -18.61 -38.96
C ARG A 168 -24.85 -18.94 -40.35
N SER A 169 -24.36 -20.01 -40.99
CA SER A 169 -24.91 -20.46 -42.28
C SER A 169 -26.40 -20.82 -42.16
N PHE A 170 -26.80 -21.47 -41.07
CA PHE A 170 -28.20 -21.77 -40.80
C PHE A 170 -29.03 -20.51 -40.56
N VAL A 171 -28.50 -19.50 -39.86
CA VAL A 171 -29.20 -18.24 -39.57
C VAL A 171 -29.37 -17.38 -40.83
N SER A 172 -28.34 -17.30 -41.68
CA SER A 172 -28.34 -16.47 -42.89
C SER A 172 -29.20 -17.05 -44.03
N ASP A 173 -29.37 -18.37 -44.06
CA ASP A 173 -30.10 -19.06 -45.14
C ASP A 173 -31.56 -19.28 -44.73
N THR A 174 -32.44 -18.39 -45.18
CA THR A 174 -33.89 -18.45 -44.96
C THR A 174 -34.62 -19.38 -45.94
N SER A 175 -33.90 -20.03 -46.86
CA SER A 175 -34.46 -20.92 -47.88
C SER A 175 -34.48 -22.41 -47.50
N LYS A 176 -33.84 -22.78 -46.39
CA LYS A 176 -33.73 -24.16 -45.88
C LYS A 176 -34.76 -24.48 -44.79
N GLU A 177 -34.95 -25.77 -44.52
CA GLU A 177 -35.78 -26.29 -43.42
C GLU A 177 -35.54 -25.55 -42.09
N ASP A 178 -36.60 -25.34 -41.30
CA ASP A 178 -36.58 -24.62 -40.01
C ASP A 178 -35.73 -25.30 -38.90
N VAL A 179 -35.01 -26.37 -39.22
CA VAL A 179 -34.29 -27.22 -38.28
C VAL A 179 -32.88 -27.56 -38.81
N LEU A 180 -31.84 -27.16 -38.07
CA LEU A 180 -30.49 -27.66 -38.27
C LEU A 180 -30.24 -28.86 -37.36
N THR A 181 -29.63 -29.91 -37.89
CA THR A 181 -29.35 -31.14 -37.14
C THR A 181 -27.86 -31.41 -37.10
N MET A 182 -27.28 -31.51 -35.90
CA MET A 182 -25.84 -31.74 -35.69
C MET A 182 -25.60 -32.98 -34.81
N ARG A 183 -24.68 -33.85 -35.22
CA ARG A 183 -24.30 -35.04 -34.46
C ARG A 183 -22.98 -34.80 -33.74
N VAL A 184 -23.03 -34.66 -32.42
CA VAL A 184 -21.86 -34.45 -31.56
C VAL A 184 -21.79 -35.56 -30.52
N ARG A 185 -20.73 -36.36 -30.56
CA ARG A 185 -20.57 -37.56 -29.71
C ARG A 185 -20.21 -37.23 -28.27
N ASP A 186 -19.32 -36.26 -28.09
CA ASP A 186 -18.80 -35.89 -26.78
C ASP A 186 -19.80 -35.00 -25.99
N PRO A 187 -20.07 -35.30 -24.70
CA PRO A 187 -20.96 -34.49 -23.86
C PRO A 187 -20.51 -33.05 -23.65
N PHE A 188 -19.21 -32.82 -23.53
CA PHE A 188 -18.65 -31.48 -23.35
C PHE A 188 -18.75 -30.67 -24.64
N HIS A 189 -18.47 -31.26 -25.81
CA HIS A 189 -18.67 -30.60 -27.10
C HIS A 189 -20.15 -30.26 -27.35
N ARG A 190 -21.09 -31.08 -26.88
CA ARG A 190 -22.53 -30.75 -26.94
C ARG A 190 -22.87 -29.54 -26.07
N LEU A 191 -22.30 -29.45 -24.86
CA LEU A 191 -22.44 -28.28 -23.99
C LEU A 191 -21.97 -27.01 -24.70
N LEU A 192 -20.81 -27.05 -25.36
CA LEU A 192 -20.30 -25.93 -26.15
C LEU A 192 -21.23 -25.57 -27.33
N LEU A 193 -21.76 -26.57 -28.04
CA LEU A 193 -22.72 -26.35 -29.13
C LEU A 193 -24.00 -25.66 -28.63
N HIS A 194 -24.53 -26.07 -27.47
CA HIS A 194 -25.68 -25.41 -26.85
C HIS A 194 -25.39 -23.93 -26.53
N GLY A 195 -24.20 -23.63 -25.99
CA GLY A 195 -23.78 -22.25 -25.74
C GLY A 195 -23.66 -21.39 -27.00
N VAL A 196 -23.18 -21.96 -28.10
CA VAL A 196 -23.16 -21.26 -29.40
C VAL A 196 -24.58 -20.98 -29.89
N CYS A 197 -25.51 -21.93 -29.74
CA CYS A 197 -26.92 -21.72 -30.10
C CYS A 197 -27.55 -20.61 -29.26
N GLU A 198 -27.30 -20.58 -27.95
CA GLU A 198 -27.79 -19.55 -27.02
C GLU A 198 -27.27 -18.15 -27.38
N PHE A 199 -25.99 -18.06 -27.73
CA PHE A 199 -25.36 -16.82 -28.19
C PHE A 199 -26.10 -16.22 -29.40
N TYR A 200 -26.43 -17.05 -30.39
CA TYR A 200 -27.20 -16.66 -31.57
C TYR A 200 -28.72 -16.65 -31.37
N ASN A 201 -29.20 -16.78 -30.13
CA ASN A 201 -30.62 -16.78 -29.76
C ASN A 201 -31.45 -17.87 -30.46
N LEU A 202 -30.89 -19.07 -30.58
CA LEU A 202 -31.54 -20.26 -31.12
C LEU A 202 -31.96 -21.22 -30.00
N ASP A 203 -32.99 -22.01 -30.26
CA ASP A 203 -33.35 -23.13 -29.39
C ASP A 203 -32.56 -24.37 -29.82
N SER A 204 -32.05 -25.14 -28.85
CA SER A 204 -31.29 -26.36 -29.14
C SER A 204 -31.68 -27.48 -28.18
N VAL A 205 -31.99 -28.66 -28.72
CA VAL A 205 -32.42 -29.83 -27.94
C VAL A 205 -31.65 -31.06 -28.38
N THR A 206 -31.01 -31.75 -27.43
CA THR A 206 -30.31 -33.00 -27.70
C THR A 206 -31.24 -34.20 -27.49
N VAL A 207 -31.46 -34.98 -28.54
CA VAL A 207 -32.29 -36.20 -28.53
C VAL A 207 -31.46 -37.44 -28.86
N PRO A 208 -31.76 -38.62 -28.29
CA PRO A 208 -31.15 -39.88 -28.71
C PRO A 208 -31.71 -40.32 -30.08
N GLU A 209 -30.81 -40.71 -30.99
CA GLU A 209 -31.10 -41.30 -32.29
C GLU A 209 -30.57 -42.75 -32.29
N LEU A 210 -31.48 -43.73 -32.40
CA LEU A 210 -31.14 -45.14 -32.54
C LEU A 210 -30.89 -45.48 -34.01
N LYS A 211 -29.64 -45.80 -34.34
CA LYS A 211 -29.27 -46.42 -35.63
C LYS A 211 -28.30 -47.58 -35.39
N ASN A 212 -28.66 -48.74 -35.93
CA ASN A 212 -27.83 -49.96 -35.99
C ASN A 212 -27.17 -50.34 -34.66
N GLY A 213 -27.95 -50.39 -33.56
CA GLY A 213 -27.46 -50.89 -32.26
C GLY A 213 -26.53 -49.96 -31.48
N SER A 214 -26.23 -48.76 -31.96
CA SER A 214 -25.51 -47.73 -31.20
C SER A 214 -26.40 -46.51 -30.91
N SER A 215 -26.43 -46.06 -29.65
CA SER A 215 -27.16 -44.86 -29.23
C SER A 215 -26.34 -43.60 -29.54
N THR A 216 -26.57 -42.97 -30.69
CA THR A 216 -25.97 -41.66 -31.00
C THR A 216 -26.86 -40.53 -30.52
N LYS A 217 -26.28 -39.46 -29.95
CA LYS A 217 -27.05 -38.26 -29.56
C LYS A 217 -26.97 -37.22 -30.67
N MET A 218 -28.09 -36.58 -30.96
CA MET A 218 -28.29 -35.63 -32.04
C MET A 218 -28.88 -34.33 -31.48
N THR A 219 -28.26 -33.20 -31.78
CA THR A 219 -28.73 -31.88 -31.35
C THR A 219 -29.51 -31.22 -32.49
N ARG A 220 -30.80 -30.98 -32.24
CA ARG A 220 -31.69 -30.25 -33.15
C ARG A 220 -31.69 -28.79 -32.75
N VAL A 221 -31.46 -27.90 -33.70
CA VAL A 221 -31.38 -26.45 -33.51
C VAL A 221 -32.49 -25.80 -34.32
N THR A 222 -33.30 -24.94 -33.69
CA THR A 222 -34.47 -24.28 -34.30
C THR A 222 -34.46 -22.78 -34.06
N ARG A 223 -35.02 -22.03 -35.01
CA ARG A 223 -35.17 -20.58 -34.91
C ARG A 223 -36.33 -20.20 -33.99
N LYS A 224 -36.15 -19.21 -33.11
CA LYS A 224 -37.23 -18.68 -32.26
C LYS A 224 -38.20 -17.82 -33.09
N LYS A 225 -39.50 -18.16 -33.07
CA LYS A 225 -40.56 -17.54 -33.90
C LYS A 225 -40.87 -16.06 -33.64
N LYS A 226 -40.13 -15.34 -32.77
CA LYS A 226 -40.57 -14.00 -32.28
C LYS A 226 -39.49 -12.94 -32.04
N ALA A 227 -38.32 -13.01 -32.66
CA ALA A 227 -37.36 -11.91 -32.60
C ALA A 227 -36.67 -11.72 -33.95
N LEU A 228 -36.51 -10.46 -34.38
CA LEU A 228 -35.45 -10.12 -35.33
C LEU A 228 -34.16 -10.65 -34.70
N VAL A 229 -33.52 -11.62 -35.34
CA VAL A 229 -32.23 -12.13 -34.89
C VAL A 229 -31.21 -11.05 -35.23
N GLU A 230 -30.96 -10.12 -34.31
CA GLU A 230 -29.77 -9.27 -34.36
C GLU A 230 -28.56 -10.19 -34.16
N VAL A 231 -27.98 -10.62 -35.28
CA VAL A 231 -26.76 -11.39 -35.31
C VAL A 231 -25.62 -10.44 -34.92
N PRO A 232 -24.88 -10.70 -33.83
CA PRO A 232 -23.75 -9.86 -33.47
C PRO A 232 -22.71 -9.83 -34.59
N ASN A 233 -22.17 -8.66 -34.93
CA ASN A 233 -21.09 -8.52 -35.91
C ASN A 233 -19.80 -9.22 -35.45
N ILE A 234 -19.59 -9.29 -34.13
CA ILE A 234 -18.46 -9.98 -33.49
C ILE A 234 -18.85 -11.42 -33.15
N THR A 235 -18.05 -12.40 -33.56
CA THR A 235 -18.27 -13.82 -33.22
C THR A 235 -17.86 -14.13 -31.78
N LEU A 236 -18.47 -15.18 -31.21
CA LEU A 236 -18.09 -15.73 -29.90
C LEU A 236 -16.61 -16.12 -29.89
N THR A 237 -16.12 -16.75 -30.96
CA THR A 237 -14.71 -17.15 -31.08
C THR A 237 -13.79 -15.93 -31.14
N HIS A 238 -14.14 -14.90 -31.93
CA HIS A 238 -13.32 -13.69 -32.04
C HIS A 238 -13.23 -12.97 -30.69
N PHE A 239 -14.35 -12.84 -29.97
CA PHE A 239 -14.35 -12.26 -28.63
C PHE A 239 -13.51 -13.06 -27.63
N LEU A 240 -13.63 -14.39 -27.64
CA LEU A 240 -12.86 -15.26 -26.75
C LEU A 240 -11.36 -15.26 -27.08
N LYS A 241 -10.97 -15.07 -28.36
CA LYS A 241 -9.58 -14.86 -28.80
C LYS A 241 -9.04 -13.49 -28.38
N MET A 242 -9.82 -12.42 -28.58
CA MET A 242 -9.47 -11.07 -28.11
C MET A 242 -9.24 -11.03 -26.59
N SER A 243 -10.01 -11.80 -25.82
CA SER A 243 -9.83 -11.95 -24.37
C SER A 243 -8.57 -12.73 -23.96
N LYS A 244 -7.95 -13.51 -24.87
CA LYS A 244 -6.74 -14.31 -24.60
C LYS A 244 -5.46 -13.68 -25.12
N GLU A 245 -5.50 -12.91 -26.21
CA GLU A 245 -4.29 -12.42 -26.91
C GLU A 245 -3.86 -10.99 -26.54
N GLY A 246 -4.65 -10.24 -25.76
CA GLY A 246 -4.22 -8.95 -25.19
C GLY A 246 -3.95 -7.82 -26.20
N THR A 247 -4.22 -8.01 -27.49
CA THR A 247 -4.04 -6.98 -28.52
C THR A 247 -5.31 -6.17 -28.73
N CYS A 248 -5.36 -4.96 -28.15
CA CYS A 248 -6.22 -3.88 -28.64
C CYS A 248 -5.36 -2.65 -28.92
N SER A 249 -4.83 -2.56 -30.14
CA SER A 249 -4.34 -1.32 -30.72
C SER A 249 -5.55 -0.54 -31.27
N HIS A 250 -6.01 0.47 -30.53
CA HIS A 250 -6.22 1.84 -31.02
C HIS A 250 -6.83 2.71 -29.92
N SER A 251 -6.26 3.91 -29.84
CA SER A 251 -6.48 4.99 -28.89
C SER A 251 -7.95 5.39 -28.66
N SER A 252 -8.41 5.26 -27.42
CA SER A 252 -9.08 6.32 -26.65
C SER A 252 -9.47 5.78 -25.28
N SER A 253 -9.15 6.55 -24.25
CA SER A 253 -9.29 6.24 -22.83
C SER A 253 -10.73 5.88 -22.40
N LEU A 254 -10.90 4.66 -21.87
CA LEU A 254 -12.02 4.22 -21.04
C LEU A 254 -11.46 3.50 -19.78
N PRO A 255 -12.18 3.52 -18.64
CA PRO A 255 -11.68 3.03 -17.37
C PRO A 255 -11.60 1.51 -17.35
N SER A 256 -10.45 1.02 -16.87
CA SER A 256 -10.09 -0.38 -16.64
C SER A 256 -11.23 -1.22 -16.05
N SER A 257 -11.80 -2.10 -16.87
CA SER A 257 -12.44 -3.34 -16.42
C SER A 257 -11.32 -4.28 -15.99
N THR A 258 -11.26 -4.58 -14.70
CA THR A 258 -10.17 -5.31 -14.02
C THR A 258 -9.75 -6.57 -14.76
N MET A 259 -8.54 -6.54 -15.30
CA MET A 259 -7.73 -7.73 -15.61
C MET A 259 -7.75 -8.68 -14.39
N PRO A 260 -7.66 -10.01 -14.57
CA PRO A 260 -7.29 -10.88 -13.45
C PRO A 260 -5.93 -10.39 -12.97
N LYS A 261 -5.91 -9.75 -11.80
CA LYS A 261 -4.70 -9.16 -11.27
C LYS A 261 -3.72 -10.29 -10.98
N LYS A 262 -2.55 -10.23 -11.61
CA LYS A 262 -1.51 -11.22 -11.39
C LYS A 262 -1.05 -11.16 -9.93
N PRO A 263 -0.86 -12.32 -9.27
CA PRO A 263 -0.34 -12.33 -7.92
C PRO A 263 1.05 -11.69 -7.87
N VAL A 264 1.28 -10.84 -6.87
CA VAL A 264 2.59 -10.20 -6.65
C VAL A 264 3.39 -11.05 -5.68
N LYS A 265 4.55 -11.57 -6.11
CA LYS A 265 5.45 -12.29 -5.20
C LYS A 265 6.04 -11.33 -4.18
N TYR A 266 6.09 -11.76 -2.92
CA TYR A 266 6.75 -11.03 -1.86
C TYR A 266 7.63 -11.92 -1.00
N PHE A 267 8.62 -11.30 -0.38
CA PHE A 267 9.50 -11.90 0.61
C PHE A 267 9.51 -11.01 1.85
N VAL A 268 9.54 -11.61 3.04
CA VAL A 268 9.86 -10.90 4.28
C VAL A 268 11.27 -11.27 4.65
N VAL A 269 12.14 -10.27 4.77
CA VAL A 269 13.57 -10.44 4.97
C VAL A 269 13.98 -9.68 6.22
N ASP A 270 14.67 -10.36 7.12
CA ASP A 270 15.31 -9.75 8.28
C ASP A 270 16.71 -9.29 7.88
N ALA A 271 16.91 -7.98 7.75
CA ALA A 271 18.18 -7.36 7.38
C ALA A 271 19.08 -7.09 8.60
N PHE A 272 20.39 -7.07 8.37
CA PHE A 272 21.44 -6.91 9.39
C PHE A 272 21.50 -8.05 10.44
N THR A 273 21.11 -9.26 10.02
CA THR A 273 21.17 -10.49 10.83
C THR A 273 21.30 -11.71 9.93
N ASP A 274 21.82 -12.80 10.48
CA ASP A 274 21.76 -14.17 9.92
C ASP A 274 20.85 -15.09 10.73
N THR A 275 20.19 -14.56 11.76
CA THR A 275 19.26 -15.29 12.63
C THR A 275 17.84 -14.79 12.39
N PRO A 276 16.86 -15.68 12.11
CA PRO A 276 15.45 -15.29 11.97
C PRO A 276 14.92 -14.57 13.20
N PHE A 277 13.98 -13.64 13.00
CA PHE A 277 13.31 -12.85 14.03
C PHE A 277 14.22 -11.86 14.78
N LYS A 278 15.45 -11.68 14.29
CA LYS A 278 16.40 -10.63 14.69
C LYS A 278 16.52 -9.60 13.56
N GLY A 279 17.38 -8.60 13.68
CA GLY A 279 17.58 -7.59 12.64
C GLY A 279 16.32 -6.73 12.39
N ASN A 280 16.27 -6.10 11.22
CA ASN A 280 15.17 -5.24 10.82
C ASN A 280 14.35 -5.86 9.68
N PRO A 281 13.07 -6.22 9.92
CA PRO A 281 12.24 -6.84 8.91
C PRO A 281 11.83 -5.84 7.82
N ALA A 282 11.93 -6.26 6.57
CA ALA A 282 11.36 -5.56 5.43
C ALA A 282 10.64 -6.52 4.49
N ALA A 283 9.51 -6.08 3.94
CA ALA A 283 8.83 -6.77 2.86
C ALA A 283 9.45 -6.33 1.54
N VAL A 284 9.62 -7.26 0.62
CA VAL A 284 10.18 -7.03 -0.71
C VAL A 284 9.20 -7.58 -1.73
N CYS A 285 8.50 -6.69 -2.42
CA CYS A 285 7.53 -7.03 -3.45
C CYS A 285 8.17 -6.94 -4.83
N LEU A 286 8.06 -8.01 -5.61
CA LEU A 286 8.53 -8.07 -7.00
C LEU A 286 7.39 -7.67 -7.94
N LEU A 287 7.50 -6.49 -8.55
CA LEU A 287 6.51 -5.94 -9.46
C LEU A 287 6.93 -6.15 -10.92
N GLU A 288 6.00 -6.60 -11.76
CA GLU A 288 6.22 -6.65 -13.22
C GLU A 288 6.17 -5.26 -13.87
N GLU A 289 5.41 -4.34 -13.27
CA GLU A 289 5.16 -2.98 -13.74
C GLU A 289 5.01 -2.03 -12.55
N GLU A 290 5.21 -0.74 -12.77
CA GLU A 290 4.96 0.27 -11.74
C GLU A 290 3.48 0.27 -11.31
N LYS A 291 3.26 0.38 -9.99
CA LYS A 291 1.93 0.57 -9.40
C LYS A 291 1.79 2.00 -8.90
N ASP A 292 0.55 2.48 -8.81
CA ASP A 292 0.28 3.81 -8.30
C ASP A 292 0.57 3.93 -6.80
N ASP A 293 0.88 5.15 -6.36
CA ASP A 293 1.31 5.44 -4.99
C ASP A 293 0.29 4.99 -3.94
N LYS A 294 -1.01 5.06 -4.26
CA LYS A 294 -2.05 4.62 -3.34
C LYS A 294 -2.02 3.10 -3.17
N TRP A 295 -1.87 2.34 -4.25
CA TRP A 295 -1.75 0.89 -4.16
C TRP A 295 -0.50 0.47 -3.35
N LEU A 296 0.63 1.13 -3.59
CA LEU A 296 1.87 0.88 -2.85
C LEU A 296 1.68 1.19 -1.36
N GLN A 297 1.11 2.36 -1.04
CA GLN A 297 0.86 2.75 0.34
C GLN A 297 -0.14 1.81 1.06
N ASP A 298 -1.22 1.40 0.39
CA ASP A 298 -2.23 0.50 0.95
C ASP A 298 -1.62 -0.87 1.25
N LEU A 299 -0.77 -1.41 0.36
CA LEU A 299 -0.09 -2.69 0.60
C LEU A 299 0.99 -2.59 1.69
N ALA A 300 1.72 -1.48 1.76
CA ALA A 300 2.68 -1.25 2.84
C ALA A 300 1.99 -1.19 4.22
N ALA A 301 0.81 -0.57 4.27
CA ALA A 301 -0.04 -0.55 5.46
C ALA A 301 -0.58 -1.94 5.82
N GLU A 302 -0.93 -2.77 4.83
CA GLU A 302 -1.38 -4.16 5.06
C GLU A 302 -0.28 -5.03 5.68
N PHE A 303 0.97 -4.90 5.21
CA PHE A 303 2.10 -5.62 5.84
C PHE A 303 2.37 -5.14 7.27
N ASN A 304 2.17 -3.86 7.55
CA ASN A 304 2.33 -3.24 8.87
C ASN A 304 3.67 -3.58 9.57
N ILE A 305 4.76 -3.57 8.80
CA ILE A 305 6.15 -3.70 9.26
C ILE A 305 6.90 -2.40 9.00
N SER A 306 8.16 -2.29 9.46
CA SER A 306 8.97 -1.07 9.34
C SER A 306 8.90 -0.49 7.92
N GLU A 307 9.24 -1.30 6.92
CA GLU A 307 9.23 -0.88 5.52
C GLU A 307 8.80 -2.00 4.56
N THR A 308 8.06 -1.60 3.52
CA THR A 308 7.83 -2.39 2.33
C THR A 308 8.58 -1.77 1.16
N SER A 309 9.36 -2.58 0.47
CA SER A 309 10.13 -2.22 -0.72
C SER A 309 9.51 -2.83 -1.97
N TYR A 310 9.50 -2.05 -3.04
CA TYR A 310 8.93 -2.45 -4.33
C TYR A 310 10.01 -2.42 -5.39
N LEU A 311 10.21 -3.57 -6.05
CA LEU A 311 11.21 -3.74 -7.10
C LEU A 311 10.53 -3.84 -8.46
N VAL A 312 10.95 -3.00 -9.40
CA VAL A 312 10.58 -3.08 -10.82
C VAL A 312 11.86 -3.25 -11.63
N ARG A 313 11.93 -4.27 -12.49
CA ARG A 313 13.12 -4.47 -13.34
C ARG A 313 13.19 -3.38 -14.42
N ILE A 314 14.35 -2.76 -14.58
CA ILE A 314 14.60 -1.79 -15.66
C ILE A 314 15.39 -2.53 -16.75
N ASN A 315 14.74 -2.80 -17.87
CA ASN A 315 15.39 -3.39 -19.04
C ASN A 315 16.01 -2.25 -19.88
N GLU A 316 17.32 -2.17 -19.92
CA GLU A 316 18.05 -1.33 -20.87
C GLU A 316 18.56 -2.20 -22.03
N GLU A 317 18.64 -1.62 -23.24
CA GLU A 317 19.22 -2.29 -24.41
C GLU A 317 20.69 -2.63 -24.12
N GLU A 318 21.09 -3.87 -24.45
CA GLU A 318 22.46 -4.33 -24.34
C GLU A 318 23.37 -3.46 -25.22
N GLU A 319 24.24 -2.66 -24.61
CA GLU A 319 25.22 -1.87 -25.35
C GLU A 319 26.29 -2.80 -25.97
N THR A 320 26.69 -2.44 -27.19
CA THR A 320 27.52 -3.21 -28.13
C THR A 320 28.98 -3.46 -27.72
N ASP A 321 29.39 -3.14 -26.49
CA ASP A 321 30.81 -3.10 -26.07
C ASP A 321 31.25 -4.28 -25.17
N GLY A 322 30.47 -5.37 -25.12
CA GLY A 322 30.90 -6.63 -24.49
C GLY A 322 31.13 -6.61 -22.97
N SER A 323 30.95 -5.47 -22.30
CA SER A 323 30.93 -5.36 -20.84
C SER A 323 29.51 -5.52 -20.32
N LEU A 324 29.28 -6.59 -19.53
CA LEU A 324 28.01 -6.83 -18.85
C LEU A 324 27.77 -5.70 -17.83
N LYS A 325 26.83 -4.78 -18.13
CA LYS A 325 26.38 -3.78 -17.17
C LYS A 325 25.67 -4.48 -16.00
N PRO A 326 25.80 -3.95 -14.76
CA PRO A 326 25.07 -4.50 -13.63
C PRO A 326 23.55 -4.37 -13.86
N PRO A 327 22.75 -5.35 -13.43
CA PRO A 327 21.30 -5.29 -13.55
C PRO A 327 20.73 -4.11 -12.77
N LYS A 328 19.74 -3.44 -13.38
CA LYS A 328 19.11 -2.22 -12.85
C LYS A 328 17.67 -2.49 -12.42
N PHE A 329 17.30 -1.94 -11.28
CA PHE A 329 15.93 -2.02 -10.75
C PHE A 329 15.46 -0.65 -10.25
N GLY A 330 14.21 -0.30 -10.52
CA GLY A 330 13.51 0.73 -9.77
C GLY A 330 13.22 0.21 -8.36
N LEU A 331 13.54 1.01 -7.36
CA LEU A 331 13.33 0.68 -5.95
C LEU A 331 12.66 1.85 -5.23
N ARG A 332 11.51 1.55 -4.62
CA ARG A 332 10.73 2.49 -3.79
C ARG A 332 10.49 1.87 -2.42
N TRP A 333 10.36 2.70 -1.39
CA TRP A 333 10.17 2.25 -0.01
C TRP A 333 9.02 3.00 0.65
N PHE A 334 8.14 2.25 1.31
CA PHE A 334 7.00 2.77 2.00
C PHE A 334 6.99 2.25 3.43
N THR A 335 6.82 3.15 4.38
CA THR A 335 6.34 2.78 5.72
C THR A 335 4.83 2.55 5.64
N PRO A 336 4.18 2.10 6.72
CA PRO A 336 2.72 1.98 6.75
C PRO A 336 1.96 3.30 6.51
N VAL A 337 2.62 4.46 6.58
CA VAL A 337 1.98 5.78 6.50
C VAL A 337 2.51 6.71 5.41
N THR A 338 3.73 6.49 4.89
CA THR A 338 4.32 7.36 3.86
C THR A 338 5.40 6.66 3.04
N GLU A 339 5.61 7.13 1.81
CA GLU A 339 6.86 6.87 1.07
C GLU A 339 8.05 7.55 1.76
N VAL A 340 9.21 6.90 1.74
CA VAL A 340 10.47 7.47 2.25
C VAL A 340 11.51 7.54 1.14
N ASN A 341 12.33 8.60 1.20
CA ASN A 341 13.30 8.89 0.15
C ASN A 341 14.49 7.91 0.13
N LEU A 342 14.83 7.30 1.27
CA LEU A 342 15.98 6.41 1.40
C LEU A 342 15.79 5.47 2.60
N CYS A 343 16.01 4.17 2.40
CA CYS A 343 15.95 3.19 3.49
C CYS A 343 17.07 2.14 3.37
N GLY A 344 17.94 2.06 4.39
CA GLY A 344 19.09 1.17 4.37
C GLY A 344 18.74 -0.31 4.45
N HIS A 345 18.01 -0.73 5.48
CA HIS A 345 17.71 -2.14 5.72
C HIS A 345 16.79 -2.73 4.64
N ALA A 346 15.81 -1.97 4.15
CA ALA A 346 14.93 -2.41 3.06
C ALA A 346 15.67 -2.50 1.71
N THR A 347 16.69 -1.66 1.47
CA THR A 347 17.60 -1.83 0.32
C THR A 347 18.43 -3.10 0.44
N LEU A 348 18.92 -3.40 1.66
CA LEU A 348 19.67 -4.63 1.92
C LEU A 348 18.78 -5.86 1.70
N ALA A 349 17.53 -5.82 2.18
CA ALA A 349 16.53 -6.86 1.97
C ALA A 349 16.20 -7.07 0.49
N ALA A 350 16.03 -5.99 -0.27
CA ALA A 350 15.80 -6.04 -1.71
C ALA A 350 16.99 -6.70 -2.46
N ALA A 351 18.22 -6.29 -2.14
CA ALA A 351 19.43 -6.91 -2.68
C ALA A 351 19.55 -8.39 -2.29
N HIS A 352 19.27 -8.75 -1.04
CA HIS A 352 19.26 -10.13 -0.56
C HIS A 352 18.29 -10.97 -1.37
N THR A 353 17.07 -10.47 -1.58
CA THR A 353 16.04 -11.14 -2.36
C THR A 353 16.52 -11.40 -3.79
N LEU A 354 17.06 -10.37 -4.48
CA LEU A 354 17.56 -10.52 -5.85
C LEU A 354 18.72 -11.52 -5.94
N PHE A 355 19.67 -11.47 -5.00
CA PHE A 355 20.83 -12.35 -4.96
C PHE A 355 20.49 -13.80 -4.62
N SER A 356 19.59 -14.03 -3.66
CA SER A 356 19.24 -15.36 -3.17
C SER A 356 18.25 -16.11 -4.06
N THR A 357 17.37 -15.40 -4.77
CA THR A 357 16.39 -16.00 -5.69
C THR A 357 16.96 -16.30 -7.08
N GLY A 358 18.21 -15.91 -7.36
CA GLY A 358 18.85 -16.10 -8.66
C GLY A 358 18.29 -15.21 -9.77
N LEU A 359 17.56 -14.13 -9.43
CA LEU A 359 17.01 -13.18 -10.41
C LEU A 359 18.09 -12.30 -11.07
N VAL A 360 19.30 -12.28 -10.50
CA VAL A 360 20.47 -11.59 -11.03
C VAL A 360 21.65 -12.55 -11.11
N ASN A 361 22.43 -12.43 -12.19
CA ASN A 361 23.71 -13.12 -12.37
C ASN A 361 24.86 -12.10 -12.36
N SER A 362 24.98 -11.37 -11.26
CA SER A 362 26.02 -10.35 -11.03
C SER A 362 26.21 -10.20 -9.52
N ASP A 363 27.42 -9.81 -9.10
CA ASP A 363 27.72 -9.44 -7.72
C ASP A 363 27.34 -8.00 -7.39
N ILE A 364 26.93 -7.22 -8.38
CA ILE A 364 26.58 -5.81 -8.23
C ILE A 364 25.19 -5.57 -8.79
N ILE A 365 24.33 -4.90 -8.02
CA ILE A 365 22.99 -4.46 -8.42
C ILE A 365 22.94 -2.95 -8.33
N GLU A 366 22.33 -2.31 -9.32
CA GLU A 366 22.05 -0.88 -9.31
C GLU A 366 20.56 -0.63 -9.06
N PHE A 367 20.26 0.26 -8.12
CA PHE A 367 18.90 0.70 -7.83
C PHE A 367 18.70 2.15 -8.27
N SER A 368 17.68 2.38 -9.08
CA SER A 368 17.15 3.71 -9.39
C SER A 368 16.10 4.08 -8.34
N THR A 369 16.32 5.17 -7.62
CA THR A 369 15.51 5.58 -6.45
C THR A 369 15.23 7.08 -6.50
N LEU A 370 14.25 7.58 -5.72
CA LEU A 370 13.97 9.02 -5.63
C LEU A 370 15.17 9.84 -5.11
N SER A 371 16.05 9.21 -4.30
CA SER A 371 17.26 9.85 -3.75
C SER A 371 18.51 9.69 -4.62
N ALA A 372 18.34 9.32 -5.89
CA ALA A 372 19.38 8.95 -6.84
C ALA A 372 19.82 7.47 -6.78
N LYS A 373 20.85 7.14 -7.57
CA LYS A 373 21.34 5.78 -7.77
C LYS A 373 21.98 5.23 -6.50
N LEU A 374 21.57 4.03 -6.09
CA LEU A 374 22.21 3.23 -5.05
C LEU A 374 22.83 1.98 -5.67
N THR A 375 23.85 1.44 -5.00
CA THR A 375 24.50 0.19 -5.42
C THR A 375 24.53 -0.77 -4.24
N ALA A 376 24.21 -2.04 -4.51
CA ALA A 376 24.41 -3.13 -3.57
C ALA A 376 25.41 -4.13 -4.16
N LYS A 377 26.41 -4.51 -3.37
CA LYS A 377 27.46 -5.43 -3.79
C LYS A 377 27.51 -6.66 -2.87
N ARG A 378 27.61 -7.84 -3.47
CA ARG A 378 27.94 -9.08 -2.77
C ARG A 378 29.42 -9.08 -2.42
N VAL A 379 29.75 -9.26 -1.15
CA VAL A 379 31.14 -9.28 -0.65
C VAL A 379 31.36 -10.60 0.11
N PRO A 380 32.36 -11.43 -0.26
CA PRO A 380 32.65 -12.67 0.44
C PRO A 380 32.92 -12.46 1.93
N GLU A 381 32.41 -13.34 2.79
CA GLU A 381 32.80 -13.37 4.19
C GLU A 381 34.20 -14.00 4.32
N VAL A 382 35.21 -13.18 4.54
CA VAL A 382 36.57 -13.68 4.82
C VAL A 382 36.61 -14.23 6.24
N LYS A 383 36.42 -15.55 6.40
CA LYS A 383 36.62 -16.21 7.68
C LYS A 383 38.12 -16.40 7.91
N PRO A 384 38.68 -15.97 9.06
CA PRO A 384 40.12 -16.07 9.33
C PRO A 384 40.68 -17.51 9.32
N ASN A 385 39.83 -18.55 9.43
CA ASN A 385 40.26 -19.95 9.55
C ASN A 385 39.71 -20.92 8.48
N GLY A 386 39.14 -20.46 7.36
CA GLY A 386 38.74 -21.36 6.27
C GLY A 386 37.66 -22.41 6.60
N VAL A 387 36.93 -22.25 7.70
CA VAL A 387 35.87 -23.18 8.12
C VAL A 387 34.58 -22.89 7.35
N SER A 388 34.32 -23.67 6.31
CA SER A 388 33.05 -23.69 5.59
C SER A 388 31.95 -24.22 6.52
N ASN A 389 30.86 -23.46 6.69
CA ASN A 389 29.69 -23.96 7.41
C ASN A 389 28.93 -24.90 6.46
N VAL A 390 29.14 -26.21 6.61
CA VAL A 390 28.29 -27.20 5.97
C VAL A 390 27.02 -27.33 6.81
N HIS A 391 25.94 -26.72 6.36
CA HIS A 391 24.59 -27.09 6.79
C HIS A 391 23.85 -27.60 5.56
N ASN A 392 23.34 -28.83 5.65
CA ASN A 392 22.56 -29.53 4.62
C ASN A 392 23.29 -29.92 3.31
N GLY A 393 24.62 -30.08 3.33
CA GLY A 393 25.34 -30.68 2.19
C GLY A 393 25.52 -29.77 0.96
N GLU A 394 25.03 -28.52 1.02
CA GLU A 394 25.29 -27.49 0.03
C GLU A 394 26.21 -26.43 0.64
N ALA A 395 27.32 -26.14 -0.05
CA ALA A 395 28.21 -25.05 0.33
C ALA A 395 27.54 -23.71 -0.02
N HIS A 396 26.75 -23.17 0.90
CA HIS A 396 26.35 -21.77 0.80
C HIS A 396 27.57 -20.91 1.13
N GLU A 397 28.18 -20.29 0.12
CA GLU A 397 29.15 -19.22 0.34
C GLU A 397 28.47 -18.13 1.17
N SER A 398 28.96 -17.89 2.39
CA SER A 398 28.46 -16.81 3.20
C SER A 398 29.03 -15.49 2.71
N TYR A 399 28.16 -14.50 2.53
CA TYR A 399 28.51 -13.20 2.02
C TYR A 399 27.84 -12.10 2.84
N PHE A 400 28.43 -10.91 2.79
CA PHE A 400 27.80 -9.67 3.19
C PHE A 400 27.21 -8.98 1.97
N ILE A 401 26.16 -8.21 2.19
CA ILE A 401 25.67 -7.23 1.21
C ILE A 401 26.21 -5.88 1.66
N GLU A 402 27.04 -5.27 0.81
CA GLU A 402 27.58 -3.94 0.98
C GLU A 402 26.68 -2.92 0.27
N LEU A 403 26.25 -1.90 1.02
CA LEU A 403 25.52 -0.74 0.53
C LEU A 403 26.41 0.49 0.66
N ASP A 404 26.36 1.37 -0.34
CA ASP A 404 27.19 2.57 -0.38
C ASP A 404 26.36 3.86 -0.17
N PHE A 405 26.55 4.50 0.98
CA PHE A 405 25.80 5.68 1.42
C PHE A 405 26.69 6.92 1.61
N PRO A 406 26.13 8.14 1.52
CA PRO A 406 26.87 9.34 1.88
C PRO A 406 27.18 9.36 3.38
N ALA A 407 28.39 9.79 3.73
CA ALA A 407 28.75 10.08 5.11
C ALA A 407 27.95 11.29 5.62
N ILE A 408 27.40 11.19 6.83
CA ILE A 408 26.60 12.25 7.44
C ILE A 408 27.41 12.91 8.53
N SER A 409 27.71 14.20 8.39
CA SER A 409 28.39 14.97 9.43
C SER A 409 27.45 15.30 10.58
N SER A 410 28.01 15.65 11.73
CA SER A 410 27.25 16.18 12.86
C SER A 410 27.89 17.45 13.41
N ILE A 411 27.05 18.30 13.99
CA ILE A 411 27.39 19.60 14.58
C ILE A 411 26.99 19.63 16.05
N GLU A 412 27.47 20.64 16.78
CA GLU A 412 27.03 20.89 18.16
C GLU A 412 25.54 21.28 18.19
N VAL A 413 24.85 20.89 19.26
CA VAL A 413 23.44 21.19 19.48
C VAL A 413 23.30 22.51 20.25
N ASP A 414 22.30 23.31 19.91
CA ASP A 414 21.97 24.53 20.64
C ASP A 414 21.65 24.25 22.11
N SER A 415 22.06 25.14 23.02
CA SER A 415 21.95 24.92 24.47
C SER A 415 20.51 24.67 24.96
N ALA A 416 19.51 25.31 24.33
CA ALA A 416 18.09 25.11 24.63
C ALA A 416 17.62 23.69 24.26
N ASP A 417 18.11 23.16 23.15
CA ASP A 417 17.81 21.82 22.66
C ASP A 417 18.48 20.76 23.53
N VAL A 418 19.72 21.01 24.00
CA VAL A 418 20.41 20.12 24.95
C VAL A 418 19.60 19.92 26.23
N SER A 419 19.04 20.98 26.81
CA SER A 419 18.19 20.86 28.00
C SER A 419 16.93 20.03 27.75
N SER A 420 16.34 20.17 26.55
CA SER A 420 15.13 19.45 26.18
C SER A 420 15.40 17.96 25.98
N VAL A 421 16.50 17.62 25.30
CA VAL A 421 16.96 16.24 25.09
C VAL A 421 17.35 15.59 26.42
N SER A 422 18.07 16.31 27.29
CA SER A 422 18.46 15.82 28.61
C SER A 422 17.25 15.40 29.44
N LYS A 423 16.22 16.26 29.46
CA LYS A 423 14.96 15.97 30.16
C LYS A 423 14.22 14.78 29.55
N ALA A 424 14.21 14.67 28.22
CA ALA A 424 13.49 13.61 27.53
C ALA A 424 14.14 12.23 27.71
N LEU A 425 15.47 12.17 27.72
CA LEU A 425 16.20 10.92 27.93
C LEU A 425 16.29 10.53 29.40
N ASN A 426 16.26 11.48 30.33
CA ASN A 426 16.30 11.21 31.78
C ASN A 426 17.46 10.27 32.19
N VAL A 427 18.62 10.43 31.55
CA VAL A 427 19.85 9.68 31.86
C VAL A 427 20.70 10.42 32.89
N ALA A 428 21.45 9.68 33.70
CA ALA A 428 22.30 10.24 34.74
C ALA A 428 23.48 11.05 34.19
N SER A 429 24.02 10.66 33.03
CA SER A 429 25.16 11.32 32.38
C SER A 429 25.10 11.20 30.86
N MET A 430 25.58 12.25 30.18
CA MET A 430 25.78 12.27 28.73
C MET A 430 27.22 12.75 28.48
N ILE A 431 27.97 12.01 27.66
CA ILE A 431 29.35 12.37 27.28
C ILE A 431 29.35 13.47 26.23
N ASP A 432 28.47 13.36 25.23
CA ASP A 432 28.42 14.26 24.08
C ASP A 432 27.00 14.30 23.52
N ILE A 433 26.66 15.39 22.86
CA ILE A 433 25.37 15.56 22.18
C ILE A 433 25.60 16.33 20.88
N ARG A 434 25.09 15.79 19.77
CA ARG A 434 25.26 16.33 18.43
C ARG A 434 23.95 16.34 17.67
N MET A 435 23.84 17.23 16.69
CA MET A 435 22.80 17.18 15.66
C MET A 435 23.44 16.66 14.37
N THR A 436 22.88 15.61 13.77
CA THR A 436 23.32 15.17 12.43
C THR A 436 22.86 16.19 11.39
N VAL A 437 23.64 16.42 10.35
CA VAL A 437 23.30 17.33 9.25
C VAL A 437 22.96 16.51 8.01
N SER A 438 21.66 16.29 7.79
CA SER A 438 21.12 15.51 6.67
C SER A 438 19.92 16.23 6.10
N LYS A 439 19.82 16.33 4.76
CA LYS A 439 18.79 17.12 4.05
C LYS A 439 17.36 16.85 4.58
N ASN A 440 16.90 17.67 5.54
CA ASN A 440 15.62 17.57 6.24
C ASN A 440 15.40 16.28 7.06
N LEU A 441 16.46 15.59 7.46
CA LEU A 441 16.43 14.36 8.27
C LEU A 441 17.44 14.42 9.42
N ASP A 442 17.55 15.59 10.05
CA ASP A 442 18.44 15.79 11.17
C ASP A 442 17.98 14.96 12.38
N ASN A 443 18.91 14.29 13.05
CA ASN A 443 18.67 13.47 14.23
C ASN A 443 19.56 13.97 15.35
N ILE A 444 19.07 13.86 16.58
CA ILE A 444 19.91 14.06 17.75
C ILE A 444 20.73 12.79 17.97
N LEU A 445 22.04 12.94 18.18
CA LEU A 445 22.97 11.87 18.55
C LEU A 445 23.46 12.15 19.96
N VAL A 446 23.14 11.26 20.89
CA VAL A 446 23.57 11.34 22.30
C VAL A 446 24.54 10.21 22.60
N VAL A 447 25.66 10.56 23.20
CA VAL A 447 26.68 9.59 23.61
C VAL A 447 26.58 9.33 25.09
N LEU A 448 26.36 8.08 25.44
CA LEU A 448 26.28 7.59 26.82
C LEU A 448 27.63 7.01 27.27
N PRO A 449 27.91 6.98 28.58
CA PRO A 449 29.15 6.47 29.15
C PRO A 449 29.54 5.03 28.81
N SER A 450 28.57 4.16 28.51
CA SER A 450 28.83 2.74 28.29
C SER A 450 27.82 2.07 27.37
N GLU A 451 28.19 0.92 26.83
CA GLU A 451 27.29 0.00 26.15
C GLU A 451 26.12 -0.44 27.03
N LYS A 452 26.38 -0.63 28.34
CA LYS A 452 25.37 -1.04 29.31
C LYS A 452 24.25 0.01 29.41
N GLU A 453 24.61 1.29 29.48
CA GLU A 453 23.64 2.37 29.52
C GLU A 453 22.81 2.48 28.23
N VAL A 454 23.39 2.13 27.08
CA VAL A 454 22.64 2.06 25.81
C VAL A 454 21.65 0.89 25.82
N ILE A 455 22.10 -0.30 26.22
CA ILE A 455 21.30 -1.53 26.24
C ILE A 455 20.14 -1.40 27.22
N ASP A 456 20.43 -0.95 28.45
CA ASP A 456 19.46 -0.90 29.55
C ASP A 456 18.57 0.37 29.50
N PHE A 457 18.73 1.22 28.48
CA PHE A 457 17.95 2.45 28.36
C PHE A 457 16.44 2.18 28.23
N GLU A 458 15.63 2.84 29.06
CA GLU A 458 14.17 2.76 28.99
C GLU A 458 13.59 4.04 28.36
N PRO A 459 13.16 4.02 27.07
CA PRO A 459 12.72 5.21 26.38
C PRO A 459 11.32 5.67 26.84
N ASN A 460 11.21 6.95 27.19
CA ASN A 460 9.91 7.63 27.24
C ASN A 460 9.58 8.20 25.86
N PHE A 461 8.82 7.46 25.05
CA PHE A 461 8.54 7.84 23.66
C PHE A 461 7.76 9.15 23.52
N ASP A 462 6.91 9.52 24.48
CA ASP A 462 6.17 10.78 24.44
C ASP A 462 7.07 11.99 24.68
N GLU A 463 8.10 11.85 25.52
CA GLU A 463 9.12 12.90 25.68
C GLU A 463 10.10 12.92 24.50
N ILE A 464 10.54 11.76 24.01
CA ILE A 464 11.41 11.67 22.82
C ILE A 464 10.72 12.29 21.60
N ARG A 465 9.40 12.13 21.44
CA ARG A 465 8.64 12.76 20.35
C ARG A 465 8.72 14.29 20.38
N LYS A 466 8.99 14.91 21.54
CA LYS A 466 9.13 16.36 21.70
C LYS A 466 10.54 16.86 21.40
N CYS A 467 11.54 15.98 21.31
CA CYS A 467 12.90 16.38 20.95
C CYS A 467 12.97 17.03 19.55
N PRO A 468 13.94 17.92 19.30
CA PRO A 468 14.19 18.47 17.96
C PRO A 468 14.64 17.37 16.99
N GLY A 469 14.59 17.67 15.69
CA GLY A 469 14.95 16.71 14.63
C GLY A 469 13.88 15.64 14.40
N THR A 470 14.28 14.58 13.71
CA THR A 470 13.41 13.51 13.18
C THR A 470 13.41 12.27 14.09
N GLY A 471 14.52 12.03 14.81
CA GLY A 471 14.65 11.00 15.82
C GLY A 471 15.85 11.23 16.74
N VAL A 472 16.03 10.32 17.70
CA VAL A 472 17.12 10.33 18.66
C VAL A 472 17.91 9.04 18.57
N ILE A 473 19.21 9.16 18.30
CA ILE A 473 20.21 8.10 18.33
C ILE A 473 20.89 8.16 19.68
N ILE A 474 20.92 7.04 20.42
CA ILE A 474 21.80 6.88 21.57
C ILE A 474 22.94 5.93 21.20
N THR A 475 24.16 6.22 21.66
CA THR A 475 25.32 5.38 21.36
C THR A 475 26.34 5.39 22.50
N GLY A 476 27.16 4.35 22.60
CA GLY A 476 28.18 4.22 23.63
C GLY A 476 29.25 3.22 23.22
N ALA A 477 30.48 3.47 23.66
CA ALA A 477 31.59 2.53 23.49
C ALA A 477 31.52 1.46 24.60
N PRO A 478 32.02 0.24 24.34
CA PRO A 478 32.19 -0.75 25.40
C PRO A 478 33.20 -0.28 26.44
N LEU A 479 32.97 -0.58 27.73
CA LEU A 479 33.95 -0.32 28.80
C LEU A 479 35.06 -1.38 28.90
N GLY A 480 34.93 -2.52 28.22
CA GLY A 480 35.90 -3.61 28.25
C GLY A 480 36.03 -4.36 26.92
N ASP A 481 36.59 -5.56 26.97
CA ASP A 481 36.77 -6.40 25.79
C ASP A 481 35.41 -6.75 25.16
N SER A 482 35.22 -6.27 23.94
CA SER A 482 34.00 -6.44 23.18
C SER A 482 34.36 -6.74 21.73
N LYS A 483 33.58 -7.60 21.09
CA LYS A 483 33.67 -7.83 19.64
C LYS A 483 33.08 -6.68 18.82
N PHE A 484 32.43 -5.72 19.49
CA PHE A 484 31.79 -4.55 18.89
C PHE A 484 32.48 -3.29 19.36
N ASP A 485 32.66 -2.35 18.44
CA ASP A 485 33.34 -1.09 18.68
C ASP A 485 32.45 -0.03 19.32
N PHE A 486 31.15 -0.08 19.02
CA PHE A 486 30.15 0.75 19.66
C PHE A 486 28.77 0.10 19.58
N TYR A 487 27.90 0.54 20.47
CA TYR A 487 26.52 0.14 20.60
C TYR A 487 25.63 1.31 20.24
N SER A 488 24.46 1.03 19.67
CA SER A 488 23.51 2.08 19.27
C SER A 488 22.05 1.63 19.44
N ARG A 489 21.16 2.60 19.63
CA ARG A 489 19.70 2.45 19.48
C ARG A 489 19.14 3.71 18.81
N PHE A 490 18.00 3.58 18.13
CA PHE A 490 17.38 4.70 17.40
C PHE A 490 15.88 4.77 17.66
N PHE A 491 15.42 5.94 18.09
CA PHE A 491 14.04 6.20 18.45
C PHE A 491 13.45 7.25 17.51
N CYS A 492 12.38 6.92 16.80
CA CYS A 492 11.76 7.78 15.79
C CYS A 492 10.23 7.89 15.91
N PRO A 493 9.64 8.11 17.11
CA PRO A 493 8.20 8.06 17.36
C PRO A 493 7.37 9.09 16.56
N LYS A 494 8.01 10.05 15.88
CA LYS A 494 7.38 10.98 14.94
C LYS A 494 6.92 10.32 13.63
N TYR A 495 7.49 9.17 13.28
CA TYR A 495 7.19 8.41 12.06
C TYR A 495 6.30 7.19 12.30
N GLY A 496 5.66 7.11 13.47
CA GLY A 496 4.81 5.98 13.85
C GLY A 496 5.57 4.74 14.32
N ILE A 497 6.91 4.79 14.33
CA ILE A 497 7.79 3.73 14.83
C ILE A 497 8.48 4.23 16.09
N ASN A 498 8.21 3.61 17.24
CA ASN A 498 8.80 4.05 18.50
C ASN A 498 10.32 3.82 18.54
N GLU A 499 10.75 2.62 18.15
CA GLU A 499 12.16 2.22 18.06
C GLU A 499 12.40 1.46 16.75
N ASP A 500 13.38 1.90 15.97
CA ASP A 500 13.81 1.21 14.75
C ASP A 500 14.73 0.04 15.14
N PRO A 501 14.43 -1.21 14.72
CA PRO A 501 15.26 -2.36 15.03
C PRO A 501 16.73 -2.21 14.62
N VAL A 502 16.99 -1.72 13.40
CA VAL A 502 18.33 -1.51 12.84
C VAL A 502 18.28 -0.40 11.78
N CYS A 503 18.68 0.81 12.17
CA CYS A 503 18.66 1.97 11.31
C CYS A 503 19.99 2.17 10.58
N GLY A 504 20.06 1.81 9.30
CA GLY A 504 21.28 1.99 8.50
C GLY A 504 21.71 3.45 8.34
N SER A 505 20.76 4.38 8.14
CA SER A 505 21.05 5.81 7.96
C SER A 505 21.65 6.45 9.22
N ALA A 506 21.23 6.03 10.42
CA ALA A 506 21.87 6.45 11.67
C ALA A 506 23.38 6.11 11.67
N HIS A 507 23.75 4.95 11.13
CA HIS A 507 25.14 4.51 11.06
C HIS A 507 26.00 5.31 10.08
N CYS A 508 25.42 6.01 9.11
CA CYS A 508 26.14 6.96 8.27
C CYS A 508 26.68 8.16 9.05
N SER A 509 26.03 8.51 10.18
CA SER A 509 26.49 9.56 11.09
C SER A 509 27.37 9.01 12.22
N LEU A 510 27.03 7.83 12.76
CA LEU A 510 27.81 7.17 13.80
C LEU A 510 29.21 6.79 13.31
N ALA A 511 29.35 6.36 12.05
CA ALA A 511 30.66 6.07 11.46
C ALA A 511 31.60 7.27 11.52
N VAL A 512 31.11 8.46 11.14
CA VAL A 512 31.90 9.71 11.17
C VAL A 512 32.22 10.13 12.59
N TYR A 513 31.28 9.97 13.52
CA TYR A 513 31.49 10.29 14.93
C TYR A 513 32.56 9.39 15.55
N TRP A 514 32.38 8.07 15.45
CA TRP A 514 33.25 7.08 16.07
C TRP A 514 34.62 6.98 15.40
N ALA A 515 34.74 7.28 14.10
CA ALA A 515 36.06 7.39 13.45
C ALA A 515 36.95 8.42 14.11
N LYS A 516 36.40 9.60 14.42
CA LYS A 516 37.14 10.67 15.11
C LYS A 516 37.48 10.29 16.55
N LYS A 517 36.61 9.53 17.23
CA LYS A 517 36.82 9.15 18.64
C LYS A 517 37.76 7.97 18.80
N LEU A 518 37.71 6.99 17.90
CA LEU A 518 38.49 5.74 17.98
C LEU A 518 39.74 5.76 17.09
N GLY A 519 39.88 6.73 16.18
CA GLY A 519 41.05 6.85 15.30
C GLY A 519 41.17 5.73 14.25
N LYS A 520 40.02 5.20 13.77
CA LYS A 520 39.97 4.13 12.77
C LYS A 520 38.81 4.31 11.80
N SER A 521 38.80 3.54 10.71
CA SER A 521 37.79 3.65 9.63
C SER A 521 36.88 2.41 9.51
N ASP A 522 37.28 1.28 10.06
CA ASP A 522 36.52 0.03 10.05
C ASP A 522 35.92 -0.25 11.44
N PHE A 523 34.63 -0.55 11.47
CA PHE A 523 33.88 -0.80 12.70
C PHE A 523 33.00 -2.03 12.59
N VAL A 524 32.82 -2.70 13.72
CA VAL A 524 31.71 -3.63 13.94
C VAL A 524 30.78 -2.99 14.97
N ALA A 525 29.59 -2.60 14.54
CA ALA A 525 28.59 -1.95 15.38
C ALA A 525 27.50 -2.94 15.79
N TYR A 526 26.99 -2.79 17.01
CA TYR A 526 25.83 -3.53 17.49
C TYR A 526 24.66 -2.59 17.77
N MET A 527 23.59 -2.75 17.00
CA MET A 527 22.33 -2.08 17.28
C MET A 527 21.58 -2.87 18.36
N ALA A 528 21.46 -2.31 19.56
CA ALA A 528 20.95 -2.97 20.76
C ALA A 528 19.43 -2.83 20.95
N SER A 529 18.66 -2.83 19.87
CA SER A 529 17.19 -2.92 19.96
C SER A 529 16.77 -4.33 20.44
N PRO A 530 15.50 -4.56 20.81
CA PRO A 530 15.02 -5.91 21.18
C PRO A 530 15.26 -6.97 20.10
N ARG A 531 15.18 -6.58 18.83
CA ARG A 531 15.48 -7.46 17.69
C ARG A 531 16.97 -7.54 17.39
N SER A 532 17.74 -6.53 17.76
CA SER A 532 19.21 -6.44 17.60
C SER A 532 19.73 -6.59 16.17
N GLY A 533 20.90 -6.02 15.87
CA GLY A 533 21.54 -6.21 14.57
C GLY A 533 23.02 -5.91 14.58
N ILE A 534 23.75 -6.49 13.62
CA ILE A 534 25.19 -6.28 13.47
C ILE A 534 25.45 -5.60 12.14
N LEU A 535 26.22 -4.51 12.18
CA LEU A 535 26.65 -3.78 10.99
C LEU A 535 28.17 -3.75 10.93
N ASN A 536 28.71 -4.17 9.81
CA ASN A 536 30.12 -3.99 9.48
C ASN A 536 30.23 -2.69 8.67
N ILE A 537 31.06 -1.76 9.10
CA ILE A 537 31.04 -0.39 8.59
C ILE A 537 32.45 -0.03 8.15
N HIS A 538 32.57 0.55 6.96
CA HIS A 538 33.80 1.18 6.50
C HIS A 538 33.53 2.64 6.14
N LEU A 539 34.29 3.57 6.72
CA LEU A 539 34.26 4.99 6.39
C LEU A 539 35.39 5.34 5.42
N ASP A 540 35.02 5.67 4.18
CA ASP A 540 35.93 6.31 3.21
C ASP A 540 35.85 7.82 3.41
N GLU A 541 36.73 8.37 4.26
CA GLU A 541 36.78 9.80 4.56
C GLU A 541 37.07 10.67 3.33
N GLN A 542 37.90 10.17 2.41
CA GLN A 542 38.30 10.91 1.21
C GLN A 542 37.12 11.11 0.27
N LYS A 543 36.33 10.05 0.06
CA LYS A 543 35.13 10.11 -0.80
C LYS A 543 33.88 10.58 -0.04
N LYS A 544 33.96 10.74 1.29
CA LYS A 544 32.82 11.03 2.17
C LYS A 544 31.70 10.00 1.99
N ARG A 545 32.07 8.72 2.00
CA ARG A 545 31.16 7.58 1.83
C ARG A 545 31.25 6.64 3.03
N VAL A 546 30.12 6.03 3.36
CA VAL A 546 30.01 4.99 4.36
C VAL A 546 29.52 3.73 3.67
N LEU A 547 30.34 2.69 3.71
CA LEU A 547 29.98 1.37 3.22
C LEU A 547 29.40 0.59 4.40
N LEU A 548 28.12 0.25 4.31
CA LEU A 548 27.41 -0.55 5.31
C LEU A 548 27.27 -1.98 4.80
N ARG A 549 27.82 -2.93 5.54
CA ARG A 549 27.79 -4.35 5.24
C ARG A 549 26.91 -5.06 6.28
N GLY A 550 25.96 -5.84 5.79
CA GLY A 550 25.09 -6.64 6.65
C GLY A 550 24.78 -8.00 6.02
N LYS A 551 24.42 -8.95 6.88
CA LYS A 551 23.76 -10.20 6.47
C LYS A 551 22.26 -9.97 6.39
N ALA A 552 21.57 -10.87 5.70
CA ALA A 552 20.11 -10.92 5.68
C ALA A 552 19.64 -12.36 5.57
N ILE A 553 18.44 -12.59 6.07
CA ILE A 553 17.77 -13.89 5.99
C ILE A 553 16.30 -13.71 5.63
N THR A 554 15.85 -14.46 4.63
CA THR A 554 14.43 -14.53 4.27
C THR A 554 13.69 -15.36 5.31
N THR A 555 12.63 -14.80 5.90
CA THR A 555 11.80 -15.47 6.92
C THR A 555 10.43 -15.89 6.42
N MET A 556 9.92 -15.21 5.39
CA MET A 556 8.65 -15.58 4.74
C MET A 556 8.74 -15.35 3.24
N GLU A 557 8.04 -16.18 2.47
CA GLU A 557 7.80 -16.00 1.04
C GLU A 557 6.31 -16.22 0.78
N GLY A 558 5.71 -15.42 -0.11
CA GLY A 558 4.31 -15.59 -0.45
C GLY A 558 3.89 -14.82 -1.70
N VAL A 559 2.58 -14.75 -1.89
CA VAL A 559 1.94 -14.02 -2.98
C VAL A 559 0.81 -13.14 -2.48
N VAL A 560 0.78 -11.89 -2.94
CA VAL A 560 -0.33 -10.96 -2.69
C VAL A 560 -1.39 -11.18 -3.77
N LEU A 561 -2.63 -11.45 -3.35
CA LEU A 561 -3.78 -11.75 -4.20
C LEU A 561 -4.69 -10.51 -4.33
N VAL A 562 -4.13 -9.39 -4.77
CA VAL A 562 -4.86 -8.10 -4.83
C VAL A 562 -5.39 -7.79 -6.18
#